data_AF-A0A497KPJ4-F1
#
_entry.id   AF-A0A497KPJ4-F1
#
_cell.length_a   1.000
_cell.length_b   1.000
_cell.length_c   1.000
_cell.angle_alpha   90.00
_cell.angle_beta   90.00
_cell.angle_gamma   90.00
#
_symmetry.space_group_name_H-M   'P 1'
#
loop_
_entity.id
_entity.type
_entity.pdbx_description
1 polymer ?
#
loop_
_entity_poly.entity_id
_entity_poly.type
_entity_poly.pdbx_seq_one_letter_code
_entity_poly.pdbx_strand_id
1 'polypeptide(L)'
;MKNNLLLAKKLPERINVIQTDIDDYREMNKIVKGIPKHLEFKKLFFFGDTDEIYQILTDNSSDAEILDPIEVNEQSIYEYWNILRVLFYSAINKFLRGKGFYFHKQLAYMVEFDDFGETPLIREDDWYNYYVHEGFDYKLHLLNQKVFLSLIPHVVLTWDKRGNVISKEEGSKFYTHHWSKRYNSVTRDMLNLWIDFLSDEDGIKIPIPNENSLIFENEFSNASDAKSIKIEKKRQVSLNDYW
;
A
#
# COMPACT_ATOMS: atom_id res chain seq x y z
N MET A 1 -12.53 20.33 3.60
CA MET A 1 -13.24 19.04 3.56
C MET A 1 -12.15 17.98 3.58
N LYS A 2 -12.16 17.08 4.58
CA LYS A 2 -11.15 16.03 4.73
C LYS A 2 -11.27 15.07 3.53
N ASN A 3 -10.16 14.81 2.84
CA ASN A 3 -10.10 13.82 1.75
C ASN A 3 -9.49 12.53 2.29
N ASN A 4 -9.69 11.38 1.64
CA ASN A 4 -9.09 10.10 2.05
C ASN A 4 -7.55 10.03 1.81
N LEU A 5 -6.84 11.14 1.96
CA LEU A 5 -5.40 11.31 1.76
C LEU A 5 -4.70 11.50 3.10
N LEU A 6 -3.70 10.68 3.35
CA LEU A 6 -2.78 10.83 4.48
C LEU A 6 -1.49 11.43 3.93
N LEU A 7 -1.06 12.57 4.47
CA LEU A 7 0.20 13.20 4.10
C LEU A 7 1.39 12.42 4.67
N ALA A 8 2.44 12.22 3.87
CA ALA A 8 3.72 11.74 4.39
C ALA A 8 4.36 12.84 5.25
N LYS A 9 4.51 12.59 6.55
CA LYS A 9 5.25 13.48 7.47
C LYS A 9 6.74 13.24 7.41
N LYS A 10 7.14 12.00 7.12
CA LYS A 10 8.54 11.57 7.05
C LYS A 10 8.73 10.63 5.88
N LEU A 11 9.81 10.85 5.13
CA LEU A 11 10.26 9.99 4.04
C LEU A 11 11.62 9.38 4.40
N PRO A 12 12.00 8.26 3.75
CA PRO A 12 13.38 7.74 3.76
C PRO A 12 14.38 8.87 3.50
N GLU A 13 15.52 8.89 4.18
CA GLU A 13 16.55 9.91 4.03
C GLU A 13 17.26 9.81 2.68
N ARG A 14 17.46 8.59 2.19
CA ARG A 14 18.16 8.32 0.93
C ARG A 14 17.65 7.05 0.23
N ILE A 15 18.02 6.93 -1.04
CA ILE A 15 17.87 5.74 -1.87
C ILE A 15 19.28 5.24 -2.20
N ASN A 16 19.58 3.99 -1.89
CA ASN A 16 20.86 3.39 -2.26
C ASN A 16 20.82 2.95 -3.73
N VAL A 17 21.96 3.09 -4.41
CA VAL A 17 22.08 2.79 -5.84
C VAL A 17 23.31 1.94 -6.09
N ILE A 18 23.12 0.80 -6.75
CA ILE A 18 24.21 -0.05 -7.25
C ILE A 18 24.07 -0.16 -8.76
N GLN A 19 25.14 0.17 -9.49
CA GLN A 19 25.26 -0.16 -10.90
C GLN A 19 25.57 -1.65 -11.01
N THR A 20 24.86 -2.35 -11.88
CA THR A 20 25.06 -3.78 -12.13
C THR A 20 25.15 -4.05 -13.63
N ASP A 21 25.57 -5.25 -14.03
CA ASP A 21 25.46 -5.76 -15.39
C ASP A 21 24.08 -6.37 -15.71
N ILE A 22 23.29 -6.73 -14.68
CA ILE A 22 21.94 -7.30 -14.80
C ILE A 22 20.97 -6.29 -15.44
N ASP A 23 20.27 -6.71 -16.49
CA ASP A 23 19.24 -5.93 -17.18
C ASP A 23 17.81 -6.48 -16.98
N ASP A 24 17.65 -7.76 -16.68
CA ASP A 24 16.34 -8.38 -16.44
C ASP A 24 15.89 -8.24 -14.98
N TYR A 25 14.75 -7.57 -14.79
CA TYR A 25 14.12 -7.45 -13.47
C TYR A 25 13.74 -8.81 -12.86
N ARG A 26 13.44 -9.84 -13.67
CA ARG A 26 13.11 -11.18 -13.14
C ARG A 26 14.35 -11.86 -12.59
N GLU A 27 15.48 -11.72 -13.24
CA GLU A 27 16.78 -12.20 -12.75
C GLU A 27 17.16 -11.48 -11.46
N MET A 28 17.08 -10.16 -11.43
CA MET A 28 17.32 -9.35 -10.23
C MET A 28 16.44 -9.78 -9.04
N ASN A 29 15.18 -10.13 -9.28
CA ASN A 29 14.28 -10.64 -8.23
C ASN A 29 14.65 -12.04 -7.71
N LYS A 30 15.35 -12.86 -8.50
CA LYS A 30 15.84 -14.16 -8.04
C LYS A 30 17.07 -14.01 -7.14
N ILE A 31 17.93 -13.04 -7.43
CA ILE A 31 19.17 -12.77 -6.71
C ILE A 31 18.85 -12.01 -5.41
N VAL A 32 18.24 -10.82 -5.53
CA VAL A 32 17.91 -9.98 -4.37
C VAL A 32 16.45 -10.21 -3.99
N LYS A 33 16.19 -10.94 -2.89
CA LYS A 33 14.82 -11.28 -2.44
C LYS A 33 14.40 -10.48 -1.21
N GLY A 34 13.11 -10.21 -1.08
CA GLY A 34 12.52 -9.67 0.17
C GLY A 34 12.84 -8.20 0.50
N ILE A 35 13.57 -7.51 -0.39
CA ILE A 35 14.02 -6.13 -0.23
C ILE A 35 13.25 -5.21 -1.21
N PRO A 36 12.73 -4.06 -0.74
CA PRO A 36 12.18 -3.02 -1.61
C PRO A 36 13.22 -2.54 -2.62
N LYS A 37 13.02 -2.84 -3.90
CA LYS A 37 13.97 -2.52 -4.97
C LYS A 37 13.30 -2.21 -6.30
N HIS A 38 14.03 -1.54 -7.18
CA HIS A 38 13.67 -1.26 -8.56
C HIS A 38 14.92 -1.33 -9.44
N LEU A 39 14.82 -1.93 -10.62
CA LEU A 39 15.90 -1.97 -11.61
C LEU A 39 15.51 -1.07 -12.79
N GLU A 40 16.34 -0.09 -13.10
CA GLU A 40 16.15 0.81 -14.24
C GLU A 40 17.51 1.16 -14.85
N PHE A 41 17.68 0.97 -16.16
CA PHE A 41 18.95 1.20 -16.88
C PHE A 41 20.18 0.58 -16.19
N LYS A 42 20.07 -0.69 -15.77
CA LYS A 42 21.11 -1.43 -15.04
C LYS A 42 21.52 -0.81 -13.69
N LYS A 43 20.72 0.12 -13.15
CA LYS A 43 20.86 0.65 -11.80
C LYS A 43 19.82 0.02 -10.90
N LEU A 44 20.30 -0.61 -9.84
CA LEU A 44 19.48 -1.16 -8.77
C LEU A 44 19.28 -0.07 -7.71
N PHE A 45 18.06 0.44 -7.62
CA PHE A 45 17.61 1.35 -6.59
C PHE A 45 16.94 0.56 -5.47
N PHE A 46 17.28 0.81 -4.21
CA PHE A 46 16.71 0.04 -3.10
C PHE A 46 16.75 0.79 -1.76
N PHE A 47 15.97 0.28 -0.81
CA PHE A 47 16.11 0.59 0.61
C PHE A 47 16.63 -0.63 1.36
N GLY A 48 17.77 -0.50 2.03
CA GLY A 48 18.43 -1.61 2.73
C GLY A 48 19.93 -1.39 2.89
N ASP A 49 20.60 -2.41 3.42
CA ASP A 49 22.06 -2.40 3.59
C ASP A 49 22.77 -2.45 2.23
N THR A 50 23.60 -1.45 1.95
CA THR A 50 24.35 -1.41 0.70
C THR A 50 25.39 -2.52 0.62
N ASP A 51 26.08 -2.81 1.72
CA ASP A 51 27.15 -3.80 1.75
C ASP A 51 26.58 -5.22 1.62
N GLU A 52 25.43 -5.49 2.26
CA GLU A 52 24.73 -6.78 2.11
C GLU A 52 24.30 -7.02 0.66
N ILE A 53 23.65 -6.03 0.01
CA ILE A 53 23.19 -6.17 -1.36
C ILE A 53 24.37 -6.29 -2.33
N TYR A 54 25.43 -5.51 -2.11
CA TYR A 54 26.64 -5.59 -2.91
C TYR A 54 27.24 -6.99 -2.84
N GLN A 55 27.39 -7.54 -1.63
CA GLN A 55 27.90 -8.91 -1.43
C GLN A 55 27.01 -9.96 -2.12
N ILE A 56 25.68 -9.84 -2.01
CA ILE A 56 24.74 -10.75 -2.68
C ILE A 56 24.96 -10.74 -4.20
N LEU A 57 25.16 -9.56 -4.81
CA LEU A 57 25.40 -9.44 -6.25
C LEU A 57 26.74 -10.06 -6.66
N THR A 58 27.81 -9.77 -5.91
CA THR A 58 29.14 -10.33 -6.21
C THR A 58 29.18 -11.85 -6.04
N ASP A 59 28.49 -12.39 -5.04
CA ASP A 59 28.40 -13.84 -4.79
C ASP A 59 27.64 -14.56 -5.93
N ASN A 60 26.79 -13.84 -6.66
CA ASN A 60 26.08 -14.34 -7.83
C ASN A 60 26.79 -14.05 -9.16
N SER A 61 28.10 -13.73 -9.11
CA SER A 61 28.94 -13.44 -10.28
C SER A 61 28.47 -12.24 -11.12
N SER A 62 27.75 -11.29 -10.51
CA SER A 62 27.37 -10.05 -11.18
C SER A 62 28.44 -8.98 -10.97
N ASP A 63 28.79 -8.28 -12.03
CA ASP A 63 29.60 -7.07 -11.92
C ASP A 63 28.76 -6.00 -11.23
N ALA A 64 29.28 -5.44 -10.13
CA ALA A 64 28.60 -4.45 -9.33
C ALA A 64 29.52 -3.30 -8.93
N GLU A 65 29.00 -2.08 -8.96
CA GLU A 65 29.65 -0.87 -8.50
C GLU A 65 28.67 -0.08 -7.62
N ILE A 66 29.08 0.22 -6.38
CA ILE A 66 28.30 1.07 -5.48
C ILE A 66 28.39 2.50 -6.00
N LEU A 67 27.22 3.12 -6.24
CA LEU A 67 27.13 4.52 -6.60
C LEU A 67 26.78 5.37 -5.38
N ASP A 68 26.98 6.68 -5.49
CA ASP A 68 26.54 7.63 -4.47
C ASP A 68 25.02 7.50 -4.24
N PRO A 69 24.57 7.43 -2.96
CA PRO A 69 23.16 7.37 -2.65
C PRO A 69 22.46 8.69 -3.02
N ILE A 70 21.18 8.58 -3.39
CA ILE A 70 20.36 9.75 -3.71
C ILE A 70 19.65 10.20 -2.44
N GLU A 71 19.97 11.39 -1.94
CA GLU A 71 19.22 12.01 -0.84
C GLU A 71 17.77 12.28 -1.26
N VAL A 72 16.81 11.96 -0.41
CA VAL A 72 15.39 12.21 -0.63
C VAL A 72 15.02 13.60 -0.11
N ASN A 73 14.86 14.54 -1.03
CA ASN A 73 14.46 15.91 -0.79
C ASN A 73 13.42 16.32 -1.84
N GLU A 74 12.92 17.56 -1.78
CA GLU A 74 11.87 18.03 -2.69
C GLU A 74 12.23 17.85 -4.18
N GLN A 75 13.49 18.10 -4.54
CA GLN A 75 13.97 17.97 -5.91
C GLN A 75 14.03 16.51 -6.36
N SER A 76 14.67 15.65 -5.56
CA SER A 76 14.83 14.23 -5.92
C SER A 76 13.51 13.47 -5.90
N ILE A 77 12.53 13.88 -5.07
CA ILE A 77 11.17 13.32 -5.11
C ILE A 77 10.55 13.51 -6.49
N TYR A 78 10.75 14.67 -7.11
CA TYR A 78 10.22 14.95 -8.45
C TYR A 78 10.95 14.14 -9.53
N GLU A 79 12.28 14.18 -9.50
CA GLU A 79 13.12 13.51 -10.49
C GLU A 79 12.95 11.99 -10.47
N TYR A 80 12.85 11.41 -9.27
CA TYR A 80 12.83 9.96 -9.05
C TYR A 80 11.46 9.44 -8.60
N TRP A 81 10.36 10.18 -8.83
CA TRP A 81 9.04 9.82 -8.33
C TRP A 81 8.61 8.40 -8.72
N ASN A 82 8.86 7.98 -9.96
CA ASN A 82 8.48 6.65 -10.41
C ASN A 82 9.22 5.54 -9.64
N ILE A 83 10.51 5.75 -9.38
CA ILE A 83 11.36 4.84 -8.61
C ILE A 83 10.90 4.80 -7.15
N LEU A 84 10.82 5.96 -6.50
CA LEU A 84 10.35 6.11 -5.12
C LEU A 84 8.98 5.49 -4.93
N ARG A 85 8.05 5.72 -5.86
CA ARG A 85 6.70 5.14 -5.82
C ARG A 85 6.76 3.62 -5.82
N VAL A 86 7.61 3.00 -6.65
CA VAL A 86 7.78 1.53 -6.67
C VAL A 86 8.36 1.03 -5.35
N LEU A 87 9.39 1.71 -4.82
CA LEU A 87 10.02 1.36 -3.56
C LEU A 87 9.05 1.47 -2.38
N PHE A 88 8.28 2.56 -2.30
CA PHE A 88 7.24 2.78 -1.29
C PHE A 88 6.14 1.74 -1.40
N TYR A 89 5.66 1.41 -2.60
CA TYR A 89 4.69 0.32 -2.75
C TYR A 89 5.25 -1.02 -2.27
N SER A 90 6.51 -1.32 -2.56
CA SER A 90 7.14 -2.55 -2.09
C SER A 90 7.23 -2.59 -0.55
N ALA A 91 7.61 -1.48 0.08
CA ALA A 91 7.65 -1.34 1.53
C ALA A 91 6.25 -1.46 2.17
N ILE A 92 5.24 -0.76 1.64
CA ILE A 92 3.84 -0.83 2.10
C ILE A 92 3.32 -2.27 1.99
N ASN A 93 3.55 -2.93 0.85
CA ASN A 93 3.14 -4.32 0.67
C ASN A 93 3.76 -5.25 1.71
N LYS A 94 5.06 -5.11 1.98
CA LYS A 94 5.76 -5.91 3.00
C LYS A 94 5.18 -5.66 4.39
N PHE A 95 4.98 -4.39 4.76
CA PHE A 95 4.37 -3.98 6.02
C PHE A 95 2.97 -4.58 6.21
N LEU A 96 2.09 -4.41 5.22
CA LEU A 96 0.73 -4.92 5.24
C LEU A 96 0.68 -6.46 5.29
N ARG A 97 1.56 -7.17 4.58
CA ARG A 97 1.68 -8.63 4.72
C ARG A 97 2.04 -9.04 6.15
N GLY A 98 2.97 -8.33 6.77
CA GLY A 98 3.34 -8.55 8.17
C GLY A 98 2.19 -8.26 9.15
N LYS A 99 1.19 -7.48 8.71
CA LYS A 99 -0.04 -7.16 9.44
C LYS A 99 -1.22 -8.09 9.11
N GLY A 100 -1.00 -9.20 8.40
CA GLY A 100 -2.04 -10.18 8.09
C GLY A 100 -2.85 -9.90 6.82
N PHE A 101 -2.44 -8.94 5.99
CA PHE A 101 -3.11 -8.66 4.72
C PHE A 101 -2.63 -9.57 3.58
N TYR A 102 -3.59 -10.00 2.77
CA TYR A 102 -3.35 -10.60 1.47
C TYR A 102 -3.62 -9.61 0.34
N PHE A 103 -3.09 -9.92 -0.84
CA PHE A 103 -3.11 -9.02 -1.99
C PHE A 103 -3.72 -9.67 -3.21
N HIS A 104 -4.67 -8.97 -3.84
CA HIS A 104 -5.15 -9.30 -5.17
C HIS A 104 -5.01 -8.08 -6.11
N LYS A 105 -3.85 -8.00 -6.79
CA LYS A 105 -3.36 -6.78 -7.46
C LYS A 105 -3.06 -5.67 -6.43
N GLN A 106 -3.68 -4.49 -6.53
CA GLN A 106 -3.49 -3.35 -5.59
C GLN A 106 -4.49 -3.37 -4.42
N LEU A 107 -5.41 -4.31 -4.41
CA LEU A 107 -6.39 -4.52 -3.35
C LEU A 107 -5.76 -5.33 -2.22
N ALA A 108 -5.60 -4.70 -1.07
CA ALA A 108 -5.21 -5.35 0.17
C ALA A 108 -6.48 -5.74 0.95
N TYR A 109 -6.54 -6.94 1.49
CA TYR A 109 -7.64 -7.36 2.37
C TYR A 109 -7.14 -8.26 3.48
N MET A 110 -7.76 -8.15 4.64
CA MET A 110 -7.33 -8.84 5.85
C MET A 110 -7.65 -10.33 5.77
N VAL A 111 -6.67 -11.20 6.03
CA VAL A 111 -6.87 -12.66 6.06
C VAL A 111 -6.44 -13.31 7.38
N GLU A 112 -5.68 -12.60 8.22
CA GLU A 112 -5.22 -13.05 9.54
C GLU A 112 -5.55 -11.98 10.59
N PHE A 113 -5.98 -12.39 11.78
CA PHE A 113 -6.75 -11.54 12.69
C PHE A 113 -6.07 -11.29 14.05
N ASP A 114 -4.86 -11.81 14.25
CA ASP A 114 -4.37 -12.16 15.59
C ASP A 114 -4.21 -10.98 16.58
N ASP A 115 -4.19 -9.72 16.12
CA ASP A 115 -3.88 -8.54 16.95
C ASP A 115 -5.08 -7.66 17.36
N PHE A 116 -6.29 -7.86 16.81
CA PHE A 116 -7.44 -6.97 17.09
C PHE A 116 -8.67 -7.82 17.43
N GLY A 117 -8.98 -8.07 18.71
CA GLY A 117 -10.16 -8.89 19.10
C GLY A 117 -11.48 -8.46 18.42
N GLU A 118 -12.48 -9.36 18.36
CA GLU A 118 -13.90 -9.25 17.88
C GLU A 118 -14.31 -8.18 16.83
N THR A 119 -13.38 -7.57 16.11
CA THR A 119 -13.67 -6.74 14.95
C THR A 119 -13.98 -7.65 13.77
N PRO A 120 -15.16 -7.59 13.15
CA PRO A 120 -15.58 -8.63 12.20
C PRO A 120 -14.99 -8.38 10.80
N LEU A 121 -13.65 -8.33 10.72
CA LEU A 121 -12.84 -8.13 9.51
C LEU A 121 -12.87 -9.33 8.57
N ILE A 122 -13.21 -10.50 9.11
CA ILE A 122 -13.42 -11.75 8.38
C ILE A 122 -14.73 -12.35 8.88
N ARG A 123 -15.68 -12.61 7.98
CA ARG A 123 -16.94 -13.28 8.32
C ARG A 123 -17.15 -14.47 7.41
N GLU A 124 -17.58 -15.58 7.99
CA GLU A 124 -18.01 -16.76 7.23
C GLU A 124 -19.51 -16.64 6.95
N ASP A 125 -19.91 -16.92 5.71
CA ASP A 125 -21.31 -17.07 5.33
C ASP A 125 -21.59 -18.55 5.04
N ASP A 126 -22.04 -19.25 6.08
CA ASP A 126 -22.33 -20.69 6.05
C ASP A 126 -23.43 -21.08 5.04
N TRP A 127 -24.27 -20.13 4.63
CA TRP A 127 -25.34 -20.41 3.66
C TRP A 127 -24.83 -20.50 2.23
N TYR A 128 -23.75 -19.78 1.94
CA TYR A 128 -23.21 -19.64 0.58
C TYR A 128 -21.76 -20.10 0.46
N ASN A 129 -21.16 -20.60 1.54
CA ASN A 129 -19.79 -21.11 1.62
C ASN A 129 -18.74 -20.11 1.11
N TYR A 130 -18.81 -18.85 1.52
CA TYR A 130 -17.78 -17.84 1.22
C TYR A 130 -17.35 -17.06 2.46
N TYR A 131 -16.19 -16.41 2.35
CA TYR A 131 -15.66 -15.49 3.35
C TYR A 131 -15.79 -14.04 2.88
N VAL A 132 -16.19 -13.17 3.79
CA VAL A 132 -16.24 -11.71 3.61
C VAL A 132 -15.03 -11.12 4.31
N HIS A 133 -14.21 -10.42 3.55
CA HIS A 133 -13.02 -9.74 4.04
C HIS A 133 -13.19 -8.24 3.90
N GLU A 134 -12.80 -7.52 4.94
CA GLU A 134 -12.60 -6.08 4.86
C GLU A 134 -11.22 -5.79 4.25
N GLY A 135 -11.15 -4.79 3.38
CA GLY A 135 -9.91 -4.38 2.75
C GLY A 135 -9.95 -2.95 2.22
N PHE A 136 -8.94 -2.60 1.43
CA PHE A 136 -8.83 -1.33 0.76
C PHE A 136 -7.92 -1.39 -0.47
N ASP A 137 -8.23 -0.56 -1.46
CA ASP A 137 -7.30 -0.15 -2.49
C ASP A 137 -6.48 1.02 -1.93
N TYR A 138 -5.20 1.08 -2.31
CA TYR A 138 -4.35 2.18 -1.90
C TYR A 138 -3.49 2.70 -3.04
N LYS A 139 -3.21 4.01 -3.00
CA LYS A 139 -2.45 4.68 -4.06
C LYS A 139 -1.63 5.84 -3.51
N LEU A 140 -0.40 5.93 -3.98
CA LEU A 140 0.50 7.05 -3.71
C LEU A 140 0.29 8.17 -4.74
N HIS A 141 0.19 9.40 -4.26
CA HIS A 141 0.04 10.60 -5.07
C HIS A 141 1.16 11.59 -4.75
N LEU A 142 1.68 12.26 -5.78
CA LEU A 142 2.55 13.41 -5.65
C LEU A 142 1.74 14.66 -6.00
N LEU A 143 1.43 15.49 -5.01
CA LEU A 143 0.60 16.69 -5.17
C LEU A 143 1.30 17.85 -4.51
N ASN A 144 1.53 18.94 -5.24
CA ASN A 144 2.20 20.13 -4.73
C ASN A 144 3.49 19.78 -3.94
N GLN A 145 4.32 18.93 -4.54
CA GLN A 145 5.60 18.45 -3.99
C GLN A 145 5.48 17.65 -2.68
N LYS A 146 4.27 17.25 -2.30
CA LYS A 146 4.01 16.42 -1.12
C LYS A 146 3.51 15.04 -1.53
N VAL A 147 3.96 14.02 -0.80
CA VAL A 147 3.56 12.63 -1.00
C VAL A 147 2.34 12.32 -0.14
N PHE A 148 1.31 11.73 -0.75
CA PHE A 148 0.08 11.34 -0.07
C PHE A 148 -0.22 9.86 -0.31
N LEU A 149 -0.71 9.17 0.72
CA LEU A 149 -1.31 7.85 0.62
C LEU A 149 -2.83 7.99 0.61
N SER A 150 -3.49 7.54 -0.46
CA SER A 150 -4.94 7.39 -0.48
C SER A 150 -5.36 5.99 -0.08
N LEU A 151 -6.36 5.87 0.79
CA LEU A 151 -7.01 4.60 1.12
C LEU A 151 -8.47 4.64 0.65
N ILE A 152 -8.90 3.60 -0.04
CA ILE A 152 -10.28 3.45 -0.55
C ILE A 152 -10.81 2.14 0.01
N PRO A 153 -11.85 2.14 0.87
CA PRO A 153 -12.35 0.90 1.47
C PRO A 153 -12.99 -0.01 0.44
N HIS A 154 -12.80 -1.32 0.61
CA HIS A 154 -13.38 -2.37 -0.19
C HIS A 154 -13.81 -3.54 0.68
N VAL A 155 -14.76 -4.32 0.15
CA VAL A 155 -15.10 -5.64 0.67
C VAL A 155 -14.70 -6.67 -0.38
N VAL A 156 -14.04 -7.74 0.05
CA VAL A 156 -13.53 -8.82 -0.81
C VAL A 156 -14.20 -10.12 -0.41
N LEU A 157 -14.67 -10.87 -1.41
CA LEU A 157 -15.27 -12.19 -1.20
C LEU A 157 -14.32 -13.27 -1.73
N THR A 158 -14.10 -14.31 -0.93
CA THR A 158 -13.25 -15.45 -1.30
C THR A 158 -13.94 -16.76 -0.96
N TRP A 159 -13.66 -17.81 -1.73
CA TRP A 159 -14.16 -19.16 -1.44
C TRP A 159 -13.42 -19.82 -0.26
N ASP A 160 -12.19 -19.39 -0.01
CA ASP A 160 -11.36 -19.84 1.09
C ASP A 160 -10.82 -18.63 1.85
N LYS A 161 -10.39 -18.81 3.10
CA LYS A 161 -9.81 -17.73 3.91
C LYS A 161 -8.53 -17.12 3.31
N ARG A 162 -8.01 -17.62 2.16
CA ARG A 162 -6.62 -17.42 1.70
C ARG A 162 -6.41 -17.11 0.21
N GLY A 163 -7.46 -16.84 -0.58
CA GLY A 163 -7.31 -16.02 -1.78
C GLY A 163 -7.85 -16.56 -3.11
N ASN A 164 -8.72 -17.56 -3.12
CA ASN A 164 -9.55 -17.85 -4.30
C ASN A 164 -10.68 -16.83 -4.42
N VAL A 165 -10.34 -15.63 -4.91
CA VAL A 165 -11.27 -14.51 -5.14
C VAL A 165 -12.34 -14.92 -6.16
N ILE A 166 -13.62 -14.78 -5.77
CA ILE A 166 -14.76 -15.38 -6.47
C ILE A 166 -15.04 -14.73 -7.84
N SER A 167 -14.86 -13.41 -8.02
CA SER A 167 -14.84 -12.78 -9.35
C SER A 167 -14.36 -11.31 -9.35
N LYS A 168 -14.00 -10.82 -10.54
CA LYS A 168 -13.82 -9.40 -10.91
C LYS A 168 -14.93 -8.94 -11.88
N GLU A 169 -16.12 -9.51 -11.78
CA GLU A 169 -17.26 -9.08 -12.59
C GLU A 169 -17.98 -7.90 -11.95
N GLU A 170 -18.46 -6.95 -12.77
CA GLU A 170 -19.15 -5.72 -12.38
C GLU A 170 -20.11 -5.96 -11.22
N GLY A 171 -19.72 -5.47 -10.04
CA GLY A 171 -20.29 -5.75 -8.73
C GLY A 171 -21.72 -5.24 -8.53
N SER A 172 -22.67 -5.76 -9.29
CA SER A 172 -24.09 -5.45 -9.16
C SER A 172 -24.97 -6.69 -8.98
N LYS A 173 -24.53 -7.89 -9.40
CA LYS A 173 -25.38 -9.09 -9.32
C LYS A 173 -25.30 -9.86 -7.99
N PHE A 174 -24.23 -9.72 -7.21
CA PHE A 174 -24.20 -10.20 -5.81
C PHE A 174 -24.89 -9.23 -4.82
N TYR A 175 -25.13 -7.98 -5.24
CA TYR A 175 -25.63 -6.91 -4.38
C TYR A 175 -27.16 -6.86 -4.24
N THR A 176 -27.89 -7.80 -4.85
CA THR A 176 -29.35 -7.71 -5.05
C THR A 176 -30.19 -8.58 -4.10
N HIS A 177 -29.62 -9.22 -3.07
CA HIS A 177 -30.42 -10.09 -2.18
C HIS A 177 -30.24 -9.82 -0.67
N HIS A 178 -30.39 -8.54 -0.27
CA HIS A 178 -30.63 -8.06 1.11
C HIS A 178 -29.49 -7.33 1.87
N TRP A 179 -28.24 -7.36 1.43
CA TRP A 179 -27.12 -6.94 2.30
C TRP A 179 -26.39 -5.65 1.90
N SER A 180 -26.60 -5.14 0.69
CA SER A 180 -25.84 -4.01 0.11
C SER A 180 -25.99 -2.66 0.83
N LYS A 181 -27.13 -2.41 1.49
CA LYS A 181 -27.35 -1.15 2.23
C LYS A 181 -26.65 -1.12 3.59
N ARG A 182 -26.49 -2.27 4.25
CA ARG A 182 -25.83 -2.38 5.56
C ARG A 182 -24.31 -2.19 5.44
N TYR A 183 -23.71 -2.70 4.36
CA TYR A 183 -22.27 -2.58 4.14
C TYR A 183 -21.83 -1.20 3.62
N ASN A 184 -22.70 -0.45 2.93
CA ASN A 184 -22.41 0.96 2.62
C ASN A 184 -22.29 1.84 3.87
N SER A 185 -22.98 1.53 4.98
CA SER A 185 -22.78 2.26 6.25
C SER A 185 -21.47 1.86 6.95
N VAL A 186 -20.97 0.63 6.72
CA VAL A 186 -19.71 0.12 7.26
C VAL A 186 -18.49 0.83 6.63
N THR A 187 -18.59 1.31 5.38
CA THR A 187 -17.46 1.96 4.68
C THR A 187 -16.91 3.25 5.32
N ARG A 188 -17.68 3.95 6.18
CA ARG A 188 -17.21 5.19 6.82
C ARG A 188 -16.37 4.94 8.06
N ASP A 189 -16.76 3.95 8.87
CA ASP A 189 -16.02 3.55 10.07
C ASP A 189 -14.80 2.70 9.72
N MET A 190 -14.85 1.97 8.60
CA MET A 190 -13.71 1.19 8.09
C MET A 190 -12.47 2.03 7.84
N LEU A 191 -12.59 3.26 7.35
CA LEU A 191 -11.41 4.11 7.12
C LEU A 191 -10.70 4.41 8.43
N ASN A 192 -11.44 4.90 9.44
CA ASN A 192 -10.86 5.19 10.75
C ASN A 192 -10.33 3.91 11.39
N LEU A 193 -11.04 2.79 11.27
CA LEU A 193 -10.57 1.50 11.76
C LEU A 193 -9.26 1.07 11.09
N TRP A 194 -9.11 1.26 9.77
CA TRP A 194 -7.85 0.97 9.08
C TRP A 194 -6.73 1.89 9.53
N ILE A 195 -7.02 3.17 9.70
CA ILE A 195 -6.04 4.10 10.25
C ILE A 195 -5.62 3.63 11.65
N ASP A 196 -6.56 3.38 12.55
CA ASP A 196 -6.28 2.95 13.92
C ASP A 196 -5.50 1.63 13.95
N PHE A 197 -5.82 0.71 13.04
CA PHE A 197 -5.13 -0.58 12.92
C PHE A 197 -3.71 -0.46 12.35
N LEU A 198 -3.51 0.42 11.37
CA LEU A 198 -2.23 0.61 10.70
C LEU A 198 -1.31 1.60 11.41
N SER A 199 -1.87 2.47 12.26
CA SER A 199 -1.15 3.56 12.91
C SER A 199 -0.65 3.19 14.31
N ASP A 200 0.43 3.85 14.71
CA ASP A 200 0.91 3.94 16.09
C ASP A 200 0.85 5.41 16.57
N GLU A 201 1.61 5.76 17.63
CA GLU A 201 1.71 7.13 18.16
C GLU A 201 2.27 8.14 17.12
N ASP A 202 3.08 7.69 16.16
CA ASP A 202 3.72 8.52 15.14
C ASP A 202 2.88 8.62 13.83
N GLY A 203 1.86 7.76 13.67
CA GLY A 203 1.04 7.63 12.46
C GLY A 203 1.18 6.25 11.81
N ILE A 204 0.86 6.11 10.52
CA ILE A 204 1.13 4.85 9.81
C ILE A 204 2.63 4.79 9.52
N LYS A 205 3.35 4.07 10.38
CA LYS A 205 4.80 3.92 10.34
C LYS A 205 5.20 2.66 9.58
N ILE A 206 5.62 2.83 8.33
CA ILE A 206 6.11 1.75 7.47
C ILE A 206 7.63 1.64 7.66
N PRO A 207 8.13 0.54 8.26
CA PRO A 207 9.56 0.37 8.49
C PRO A 207 10.31 0.24 7.17
N ILE A 208 11.44 0.93 7.08
CA ILE A 208 12.36 0.87 5.95
C ILE A 208 13.68 0.32 6.49
N PRO A 209 14.15 -0.85 6.02
CA PRO A 209 15.40 -1.43 6.53
C PRO A 209 16.59 -0.48 6.32
N ASN A 210 17.37 -0.27 7.39
CA ASN A 210 18.59 0.56 7.40
C ASN A 210 18.44 2.01 6.93
N GLU A 211 17.20 2.50 6.93
CA GLU A 211 16.83 3.89 6.68
C GLU A 211 15.79 4.31 7.73
N ASN A 212 15.44 5.59 7.76
CA ASN A 212 14.32 6.04 8.59
C ASN A 212 12.96 5.60 7.99
N SER A 213 11.96 5.42 8.86
CA SER A 213 10.63 4.96 8.45
C SER A 213 9.90 5.95 7.54
N LEU A 214 9.11 5.41 6.61
CA LEU A 214 8.10 6.18 5.87
C LEU A 214 6.87 6.35 6.78
N ILE A 215 6.53 7.58 7.13
CA ILE A 215 5.46 7.86 8.11
C ILE A 215 4.38 8.72 7.45
N PHE A 216 3.16 8.22 7.45
CA PHE A 216 1.97 8.98 7.07
C PHE A 216 1.20 9.46 8.30
N GLU A 217 0.53 10.61 8.22
CA GLU A 217 -0.34 11.07 9.30
C GLU A 217 -1.40 10.02 9.65
N ASN A 218 -1.83 10.02 10.92
CA ASN A 218 -2.99 9.26 11.40
C ASN A 218 -4.33 9.98 11.10
N GLU A 219 -4.30 11.15 10.46
CA GLU A 219 -5.51 11.89 10.12
C GLU A 219 -5.52 12.29 8.66
N PHE A 220 -6.71 12.29 8.09
CA PHE A 220 -6.95 12.75 6.74
C PHE A 220 -6.73 14.25 6.58
N SER A 221 -5.83 14.61 5.67
CA SER A 221 -5.47 16.00 5.42
C SER A 221 -6.59 16.72 4.61
N ASN A 222 -6.78 18.02 4.88
CA ASN A 222 -7.67 18.87 4.08
C ASN A 222 -6.98 19.24 2.76
N ALA A 223 -7.62 18.95 1.62
CA ALA A 223 -7.09 19.27 0.30
C ALA A 223 -7.35 20.72 -0.16
N SER A 224 -7.20 21.73 0.72
CA SER A 224 -7.04 23.11 0.24
C SER A 224 -5.76 23.28 -0.59
N ASP A 225 -4.79 22.40 -0.35
CA ASP A 225 -3.45 22.42 -0.91
C ASP A 225 -3.29 21.47 -2.11
N ALA A 226 -4.38 20.95 -2.70
CA ALA A 226 -4.32 20.03 -3.85
C ALA A 226 -5.40 20.37 -4.90
N LYS A 227 -5.37 21.61 -5.41
CA LYS A 227 -6.24 22.12 -6.47
C LYS A 227 -5.96 21.45 -7.84
N SER A 228 -6.27 20.17 -8.01
CA SER A 228 -6.25 19.54 -9.36
C SER A 228 -6.93 18.17 -9.49
N ILE A 229 -7.34 17.50 -8.41
CA ILE A 229 -7.96 16.18 -8.55
C ILE A 229 -9.47 16.31 -8.73
N LYS A 230 -9.96 16.07 -9.96
CA LYS A 230 -11.35 15.66 -10.17
C LYS A 230 -11.51 14.25 -9.62
N ILE A 231 -11.94 14.15 -8.37
CA ILE A 231 -12.44 12.90 -7.82
C ILE A 231 -13.77 12.62 -8.53
N GLU A 232 -13.91 11.47 -9.19
CA GLU A 232 -15.22 11.00 -9.63
C GLU A 232 -16.13 10.88 -8.40
N LYS A 233 -17.08 11.80 -8.29
CA LYS A 233 -18.15 11.74 -7.29
C LYS A 233 -19.00 10.49 -7.55
N LYS A 234 -18.67 9.36 -6.94
CA LYS A 234 -19.71 8.39 -6.61
C LYS A 234 -20.54 9.02 -5.48
N ARG A 235 -21.82 9.25 -5.77
CA ARG A 235 -22.78 9.96 -4.91
C ARG A 235 -22.69 9.44 -3.47
N GLN A 236 -22.22 10.29 -2.56
CA GLN A 236 -22.32 10.07 -1.13
C GLN A 236 -23.80 10.26 -0.78
N VAL A 237 -24.52 9.18 -0.53
CA VAL A 237 -25.95 9.26 -0.19
C VAL A 237 -26.08 9.64 1.28
N SER A 238 -26.81 10.72 1.53
CA SER A 238 -27.15 11.19 2.87
C SER A 238 -28.08 10.19 3.56
N LEU A 239 -27.81 9.86 4.82
CA LEU A 239 -28.67 9.02 5.67
C LEU A 239 -30.06 9.64 5.92
N ASN A 240 -30.25 10.94 5.64
CA ASN A 240 -31.53 11.60 5.82
C ASN A 240 -32.53 11.36 4.68
N ASP A 241 -32.12 10.68 3.61
CA ASP A 241 -33.01 10.36 2.48
C ASP A 241 -33.71 9.00 2.66
N TYR A 242 -33.64 8.37 3.84
CA TYR A 242 -34.11 7.00 4.10
C TYR A 242 -35.03 6.83 5.32
N TRP A 243 -35.54 7.92 5.89
CA TRP A 243 -36.64 7.88 6.87
C TRP A 243 -37.92 8.43 6.25
#